data_AF-A0A7W1M366-F1
#
_entry.id   AF-A0A7W1M366-F1
#
_cell.length_a   1.000
_cell.length_b   1.000
_cell.length_c   1.000
_cell.angle_alpha   90.00
_cell.angle_beta   90.00
_cell.angle_gamma   90.00
#
_symmetry.space_group_name_H-M   'P 1'
#
loop_
_entity.id
_entity.type
_entity.pdbx_description
1 polymer ?
#
loop_
_entity_poly.entity_id
_entity_poly.type
_entity_poly.pdbx_seq_one_letter_code
_entity_poly.pdbx_strand_id
1 'polypeptide(L)'
;MNLFWFNRGPLPGLRESSRLLAVPVVARGLRRIVIVGTSTSARSESLSDLVALLLIGGPIALLLVSLTAYWVAAAALAPVEEMRLMAAAVSATRPGQRLPVPPSDDEIGRLGTTLNAMLERLEEALAHERRFVADASHELRTPLAILKAEVDLALSRGRSPSELTAALASVAEETDRLVRLADL
;
A
#
# COMPACT_ATOMS: atom_id res chain seq x y z
N MET A 1 63.51 -21.96 36.77
CA MET A 1 62.95 -21.14 37.87
C MET A 1 61.43 -21.19 37.71
N ASN A 2 60.75 -22.00 38.51
CA ASN A 2 59.30 -22.25 38.33
C ASN A 2 58.50 -21.02 38.76
N LEU A 3 57.78 -20.39 37.82
CA LEU A 3 56.76 -19.39 38.12
C LEU A 3 55.51 -20.10 38.62
N PHE A 4 55.22 -19.97 39.91
CA PHE A 4 53.96 -20.43 40.48
C PHE A 4 52.98 -19.25 40.56
N TRP A 5 51.87 -19.36 39.82
CA TRP A 5 50.75 -18.44 39.93
C TRP A 5 49.83 -18.91 41.06
N PHE A 6 49.60 -18.09 42.07
CA PHE A 6 48.61 -18.35 43.12
C PHE A 6 47.54 -17.25 43.10
N ASN A 7 46.29 -17.65 42.91
CA ASN A 7 45.15 -16.76 43.08
C ASN A 7 44.72 -16.80 44.55
N ARG A 8 44.92 -15.73 45.31
CA ARG A 8 44.40 -15.61 46.68
C ARG A 8 43.32 -14.55 46.74
N GLY A 9 42.30 -14.82 47.56
CA GLY A 9 41.27 -13.84 47.92
C GLY A 9 41.85 -12.60 48.61
N PRO A 10 41.01 -11.57 48.84
CA PRO A 10 41.46 -10.24 49.26
C PRO A 10 42.32 -10.31 50.53
N LEU A 11 43.50 -9.66 50.49
CA LEU A 11 44.40 -9.56 51.62
C LEU A 11 43.95 -8.44 52.58
N PRO A 12 44.21 -8.57 53.90
CA PRO A 12 43.82 -7.54 54.87
C PRO A 12 44.54 -6.23 54.53
N GLY A 13 43.77 -5.20 54.17
CA GLY A 13 44.28 -3.86 53.82
C GLY A 13 44.05 -3.44 52.36
N LEU A 14 43.66 -4.35 51.45
CA LEU A 14 43.27 -4.03 50.08
C LEU A 14 41.82 -4.46 49.87
N ARG A 15 40.89 -3.49 49.80
CA ARG A 15 39.46 -3.73 49.57
C ARG A 15 39.12 -4.21 48.15
N GLU A 16 40.10 -4.29 47.25
CA GLU A 16 39.90 -4.50 45.81
C GLU A 16 40.67 -5.70 45.25
N SER A 17 40.09 -6.31 44.19
CA SER A 17 40.65 -7.43 43.44
C SER A 17 41.96 -7.04 42.73
N SER A 18 43.09 -7.47 43.31
CA SER A 18 44.43 -7.10 42.85
C SER A 18 45.20 -8.31 42.33
N ARG A 19 45.79 -8.19 41.14
CA ARG A 19 46.79 -9.15 40.66
C ARG A 19 48.13 -8.76 41.24
N LEU A 20 48.73 -9.68 42.01
CA LEU A 20 50.01 -9.46 42.68
C LEU A 20 51.09 -10.28 41.98
N LEU A 21 52.22 -9.64 41.68
CA LEU A 21 53.44 -10.32 41.29
C LEU A 21 54.47 -10.12 42.40
N ALA A 22 54.97 -11.21 42.97
CA ALA A 22 56.04 -11.19 43.96
C ALA A 22 57.33 -11.70 43.32
N VAL A 23 58.36 -10.84 43.27
CA VAL A 23 59.68 -11.22 42.73
C VAL A 23 60.72 -11.09 43.85
N PRO A 24 61.50 -12.16 44.12
CA PRO A 24 62.59 -12.07 45.06
C PRO A 24 63.74 -11.26 44.46
N VAL A 25 64.17 -10.21 45.15
CA VAL A 25 65.32 -9.39 44.76
C VAL A 25 66.35 -9.45 45.88
N VAL A 26 67.58 -9.81 45.53
CA VAL A 26 68.72 -9.79 46.46
C VAL A 26 69.42 -8.45 46.31
N ALA A 27 69.32 -7.61 47.33
CA ALA A 27 70.00 -6.33 47.38
C ALA A 27 70.85 -6.25 48.65
N ARG A 28 72.13 -5.87 48.50
CA ARG A 28 73.10 -5.78 49.61
C ARG A 28 73.19 -7.07 50.46
N GLY A 29 73.16 -8.24 49.82
CA GLY A 29 73.28 -9.54 50.50
C GLY A 29 72.03 -10.02 51.25
N LEU A 30 70.96 -9.22 51.31
CA LEU A 30 69.70 -9.58 51.98
C LEU A 30 68.64 -9.95 50.94
N ARG A 31 67.99 -11.11 51.13
CA ARG A 31 66.82 -11.51 50.34
C ARG A 31 65.62 -10.67 50.77
N ARG A 32 65.10 -9.86 49.86
CA ARG A 32 63.85 -9.12 50.05
C ARG A 32 62.85 -9.57 48.99
N ILE A 33 61.57 -9.59 49.36
CA ILE A 33 60.48 -9.87 48.41
C ILE A 33 59.86 -8.51 48.07
N VAL A 34 59.87 -8.16 46.79
CA VAL A 34 59.16 -6.99 46.29
C VAL A 34 57.81 -7.48 45.77
N ILE A 35 56.73 -6.90 46.28
CA ILE A 35 55.36 -7.19 45.85
C ILE A 35 54.87 -5.97 45.07
N VAL A 36 54.53 -6.16 43.80
CA VAL A 36 53.90 -5.13 42.96
C VAL A 36 52.46 -5.56 42.70
N GLY A 37 51.50 -4.71 43.06
CA GLY A 37 50.09 -4.92 42.78
C GLY A 37 49.60 -3.88 41.79
N THR A 38 49.03 -4.32 40.67
CA THR A 38 48.30 -3.44 39.76
C THR A 38 46.81 -3.60 40.07
N SER A 39 46.12 -2.50 40.35
CA SER A 39 44.67 -2.54 40.53
C SER A 39 43.99 -2.83 39.20
N THR A 40 43.05 -3.78 39.20
CA THR A 40 42.28 -4.18 38.00
C THR A 40 41.00 -3.35 37.83
N SER A 41 40.69 -2.45 38.78
CA SER A 41 39.43 -1.68 38.85
C SER A 41 39.25 -0.66 37.73
N ALA A 42 40.32 -0.22 37.06
CA ALA A 42 40.23 0.67 35.90
C ALA A 42 39.69 -0.02 34.61
N ARG A 43 39.47 -1.34 34.60
CA ARG A 43 38.95 -2.08 33.43
C ARG A 43 37.48 -2.52 33.59
N SER A 44 36.98 -2.64 34.81
CA SER A 44 35.58 -3.05 35.07
C SER A 44 34.60 -1.89 35.01
N GLU A 45 34.99 -0.69 35.46
CA GLU A 45 34.11 0.49 35.44
C GLU A 45 33.79 0.92 34.01
N SER A 46 34.79 0.99 33.12
CA SER A 46 34.58 1.35 31.72
C SER A 46 33.69 0.35 30.96
N LEU A 47 33.75 -0.95 31.30
CA LEU A 47 32.87 -1.95 30.68
C LEU A 47 31.43 -1.84 31.19
N SER A 48 31.25 -1.55 32.49
CA SER A 48 29.92 -1.33 33.07
C SER A 48 29.22 -0.10 32.48
N ASP A 49 29.97 1.00 32.31
CA ASP A 49 29.44 2.23 31.71
C ASP A 49 29.08 2.03 30.24
N LEU A 50 29.90 1.30 29.47
CA LEU A 50 29.56 0.94 28.09
C LEU A 50 28.32 0.05 28.01
N VAL A 51 28.17 -0.93 28.91
CA VAL A 51 26.99 -1.79 28.97
C VAL A 51 25.75 -0.98 29.35
N ALA A 52 25.83 -0.08 30.33
CA ALA A 52 24.72 0.78 30.72
C ALA A 52 24.33 1.73 29.57
N LEU A 53 25.31 2.34 28.90
CA LEU A 53 25.07 3.18 27.72
C LEU A 53 24.42 2.38 26.58
N LEU A 54 24.81 1.14 26.36
CA LEU A 54 24.22 0.30 25.31
C LEU A 54 22.80 -0.15 25.67
N LEU A 55 22.55 -0.53 26.93
CA LEU A 55 21.24 -0.97 27.42
C LEU A 55 20.21 0.16 27.46
N ILE A 56 20.64 1.42 27.61
CA ILE A 56 19.74 2.58 27.63
C ILE A 56 19.74 3.27 26.26
N GLY A 57 20.91 3.63 25.76
CA GLY A 57 21.09 4.34 24.50
C GLY A 57 20.70 3.52 23.28
N GLY A 58 20.93 2.20 23.29
CA GLY A 58 20.54 1.30 22.20
C GLY A 58 19.03 1.29 21.95
N PRO A 59 18.19 0.98 22.96
CA PRO A 59 16.74 1.05 22.81
C PRO A 59 16.22 2.44 22.47
N ILE A 60 16.80 3.51 23.04
CA ILE A 60 16.41 4.89 22.69
C ILE A 60 16.70 5.19 21.23
N ALA A 61 17.90 4.87 20.74
CA ALA A 61 18.28 5.07 19.35
C ALA A 61 17.38 4.25 18.41
N LEU A 62 17.10 2.99 18.77
CA LEU A 62 16.20 2.14 18.02
C LEU A 62 14.79 2.74 17.94
N LEU A 63 14.25 3.18 19.09
CA LEU A 63 12.93 3.80 19.16
C LEU A 63 12.85 5.06 18.29
N LEU A 64 13.86 5.92 18.35
CA LEU A 64 13.92 7.15 17.54
C LEU A 64 13.98 6.83 16.03
N VAL A 65 14.82 5.88 15.63
CA VAL A 65 14.91 5.45 14.23
C VAL A 65 13.59 4.83 13.76
N SER A 66 13.00 3.94 14.55
CA SER A 66 11.71 3.31 14.23
C SER A 66 10.59 4.34 14.10
N LEU A 67 10.49 5.30 15.02
CA LEU A 67 9.46 6.33 14.97
C LEU A 67 9.64 7.25 13.76
N THR A 68 10.88 7.64 13.46
CA THR A 68 11.19 8.49 12.30
C THR A 68 10.88 7.75 11.00
N ALA A 69 11.32 6.50 10.87
CA ALA A 69 11.04 5.68 9.70
C ALA A 69 9.54 5.45 9.49
N TYR A 70 8.80 5.17 10.57
CA TYR A 70 7.35 5.04 10.53
C TYR A 70 6.67 6.33 10.05
N TRP A 71 7.07 7.48 10.61
CA TRP A 71 6.49 8.77 10.24
C TRP A 71 6.76 9.15 8.78
N VAL A 72 7.99 8.92 8.30
CA VAL A 72 8.36 9.14 6.88
C VAL A 72 7.58 8.21 5.96
N ALA A 73 7.47 6.93 6.29
CA ALA A 73 6.70 5.97 5.49
C ALA A 73 5.21 6.32 5.46
N ALA A 74 4.63 6.70 6.59
CA ALA A 74 3.24 7.12 6.67
C ALA A 74 2.98 8.39 5.84
N ALA A 75 3.89 9.37 5.90
CA ALA A 75 3.78 10.59 5.09
C ALA A 75 3.91 10.29 3.58
N ALA A 76 4.84 9.41 3.19
CA ALA A 76 5.03 9.02 1.79
C ALA A 76 3.83 8.23 1.22
N LEU A 77 3.16 7.43 2.05
CA LEU A 77 2.01 6.61 1.65
C LEU A 77 0.65 7.30 1.84
N ALA A 78 0.59 8.44 2.53
CA ALA A 78 -0.66 9.19 2.73
C ALA A 78 -1.42 9.49 1.41
N PRO A 79 -0.78 9.92 0.31
CA PRO A 79 -1.49 10.17 -0.95
C PRO A 79 -2.13 8.91 -1.54
N VAL A 80 -1.53 7.73 -1.32
CA VAL A 80 -2.09 6.45 -1.80
C VAL A 80 -3.40 6.12 -1.09
N GLU A 81 -3.47 6.38 0.22
CA GLU A 81 -4.70 6.17 1.00
C GLU A 81 -5.80 7.16 0.57
N GLU A 82 -5.44 8.40 0.25
CA GLU A 82 -6.39 9.39 -0.28
C GLU A 82 -6.95 8.95 -1.64
N MET A 83 -6.08 8.49 -2.55
CA MET A 83 -6.50 7.90 -3.83
C MET A 83 -7.40 6.67 -3.62
N ARG A 84 -7.08 5.80 -2.65
CA ARG A 84 -7.88 4.60 -2.33
C ARG A 84 -9.29 4.98 -1.85
N LEU A 85 -9.39 5.96 -0.95
CA LEU A 85 -10.66 6.45 -0.43
C LEU A 85 -11.51 7.09 -1.54
N MET A 86 -10.89 7.89 -2.41
CA MET A 86 -11.58 8.51 -3.55
C MET A 86 -12.02 7.46 -4.57
N ALA A 87 -11.17 6.50 -4.92
CA ALA A 87 -11.53 5.41 -5.81
C ALA A 87 -12.71 4.57 -5.27
N ALA A 88 -12.75 4.32 -3.95
CA ALA A 88 -13.88 3.65 -3.31
C ALA A 88 -15.17 4.50 -3.36
N ALA A 89 -15.05 5.82 -3.27
CA ALA A 89 -16.17 6.77 -3.36
C ALA A 89 -16.69 6.99 -4.79
N VAL A 90 -15.85 6.79 -5.82
CA VAL A 90 -16.21 6.91 -7.25
C VAL A 90 -17.23 5.84 -7.67
N SER A 91 -17.54 4.86 -6.81
CA SER A 91 -18.55 3.84 -7.09
C SER A 91 -19.98 4.44 -7.16
N ALA A 92 -20.49 4.50 -8.39
CA ALA A 92 -21.86 4.83 -8.81
C ALA A 92 -22.42 6.25 -8.56
N THR A 93 -21.95 6.99 -7.54
CA THR A 93 -22.64 8.23 -7.12
C THR A 93 -22.10 9.52 -7.75
N ARG A 94 -20.85 9.53 -8.24
CA ARG A 94 -20.21 10.74 -8.82
C ARG A 94 -19.26 10.41 -10.00
N PRO A 95 -19.80 10.10 -11.19
CA PRO A 95 -19.01 10.01 -12.42
C PRO A 95 -18.31 11.35 -12.70
N GLY A 96 -17.06 11.33 -13.19
CA GLY A 96 -16.30 12.54 -13.52
C GLY A 96 -15.34 13.03 -12.45
N GLN A 97 -15.32 12.42 -11.25
CA GLN A 97 -14.39 12.82 -10.19
C GLN A 97 -13.02 12.19 -10.43
N ARG A 98 -11.96 13.01 -10.44
CA ARG A 98 -10.57 12.58 -10.64
C ARG A 98 -9.90 12.29 -9.29
N LEU A 99 -8.96 11.36 -9.28
CA LEU A 99 -8.11 11.09 -8.12
C LEU A 99 -7.14 12.27 -7.90
N PRO A 100 -6.91 12.68 -6.64
CA PRO A 100 -5.92 13.71 -6.34
C PRO A 100 -4.53 13.19 -6.73
N VAL A 101 -3.84 13.93 -7.60
CA VAL A 101 -2.45 13.63 -7.96
C VAL A 101 -1.56 14.57 -7.16
N PRO A 102 -0.72 14.07 -6.24
CA PRO A 102 0.21 14.91 -5.52
C PRO A 102 1.16 15.60 -6.51
N PRO A 103 1.65 16.81 -6.20
CA PRO A 103 2.54 17.56 -7.09
C PRO A 103 3.95 16.94 -7.20
N SER A 104 4.21 15.83 -6.53
CA SER A 104 5.46 15.09 -6.61
C SER A 104 5.55 14.34 -7.95
N ASP A 105 6.67 14.48 -8.64
CA ASP A 105 6.93 13.80 -9.92
C ASP A 105 7.54 12.40 -9.71
N ASP A 106 7.13 11.74 -8.62
CA ASP A 106 7.63 10.45 -8.16
C ASP A 106 6.73 9.29 -8.64
N GLU A 107 7.04 8.07 -8.19
CA GLU A 107 6.28 6.86 -8.51
C GLU A 107 4.79 7.01 -8.17
N ILE A 108 4.46 7.71 -7.09
CA ILE A 108 3.10 7.90 -6.61
C ILE A 108 2.35 8.90 -7.51
N GLY A 109 2.98 10.00 -7.89
CA GLY A 109 2.42 10.95 -8.87
C GLY A 109 2.16 10.31 -10.24
N ARG A 110 3.09 9.49 -10.74
CA ARG A 110 2.92 8.75 -12.00
C ARG A 110 1.77 7.73 -11.93
N LEU A 111 1.62 7.05 -10.79
CA LEU A 111 0.51 6.13 -10.56
C LEU A 111 -0.83 6.89 -10.61
N GLY A 112 -0.95 8.01 -9.89
CA GLY A 112 -2.16 8.83 -9.89
C GLY A 112 -2.55 9.30 -11.30
N THR A 113 -1.57 9.74 -12.08
CA THR A 113 -1.77 10.15 -13.48
C THR A 113 -2.27 8.98 -14.36
N THR A 114 -1.66 7.80 -14.21
CA THR A 114 -2.04 6.60 -14.97
C THR A 114 -3.45 6.12 -14.61
N LEU A 115 -3.79 6.13 -13.32
CA LEU A 115 -5.13 5.78 -12.84
C LEU A 115 -6.19 6.74 -13.40
N ASN A 116 -5.92 8.05 -13.38
CA ASN A 116 -6.84 9.04 -13.96
C ASN A 116 -7.04 8.85 -15.46
N ALA A 117 -6.00 8.53 -16.23
CA ALA A 117 -6.13 8.20 -17.64
C ALA A 117 -6.98 6.94 -17.89
N MET A 118 -6.87 5.92 -17.02
CA MET A 118 -7.75 4.75 -17.10
C MET A 118 -9.21 5.09 -16.76
N LEU A 119 -9.44 5.94 -15.76
CA LEU A 119 -10.79 6.41 -15.41
C LEU A 119 -11.44 7.20 -16.54
N GLU A 120 -10.69 8.06 -17.22
CA GLU A 120 -11.16 8.80 -18.39
C GLU A 120 -11.60 7.88 -19.53
N ARG A 121 -10.78 6.88 -19.86
CA ARG A 121 -11.14 5.87 -20.89
C ARG A 121 -12.39 5.08 -20.51
N LEU A 122 -12.58 4.78 -19.23
CA LEU A 122 -13.79 4.10 -18.74
C LEU A 122 -15.03 5.00 -18.87
N GLU A 123 -14.91 6.28 -18.52
CA GLU A 123 -15.99 7.26 -18.68
C GLU A 123 -16.39 7.43 -20.13
N GLU A 124 -15.41 7.53 -21.03
CA GLU A 124 -15.66 7.59 -22.47
C GLU A 124 -16.39 6.34 -22.97
N ALA A 125 -15.91 5.15 -22.60
CA ALA A 125 -16.55 3.89 -22.98
C ALA A 125 -18.01 3.81 -22.49
N LEU A 126 -18.26 4.15 -21.22
CA LEU A 126 -19.62 4.17 -20.65
C LEU A 126 -20.52 5.23 -21.29
N ALA A 127 -19.97 6.40 -21.64
CA ALA A 127 -20.73 7.43 -22.36
C ALA A 127 -21.06 7.01 -23.80
N HIS A 128 -20.16 6.27 -24.46
CA HIS A 128 -20.43 5.64 -25.75
C HIS A 128 -21.51 4.58 -25.65
N GLU A 129 -21.42 3.66 -24.68
CA GLU A 129 -22.41 2.61 -24.45
C GLU A 129 -23.81 3.19 -24.16
N ARG A 130 -23.91 4.20 -23.29
CA ARG A 130 -25.19 4.87 -22.99
C ARG A 130 -25.81 5.52 -24.22
N ARG A 131 -25.01 6.17 -25.07
CA ARG A 131 -25.49 6.76 -26.33
C ARG A 131 -25.95 5.67 -27.28
N PHE A 132 -25.17 4.62 -27.46
CA PHE A 132 -25.56 3.47 -28.29
C PHE A 132 -26.88 2.84 -27.84
N VAL A 133 -27.06 2.60 -26.54
CA VAL A 133 -28.31 2.07 -26.00
C VAL A 133 -29.49 3.04 -26.20
N ALA A 134 -29.26 4.35 -26.02
CA ALA A 134 -30.29 5.36 -26.25
C ALA A 134 -30.70 5.42 -27.73
N ASP A 135 -29.72 5.45 -28.64
CA ASP A 135 -29.94 5.51 -30.08
C ASP A 135 -30.66 4.24 -30.56
N ALA A 136 -30.21 3.05 -30.15
CA ALA A 136 -30.89 1.79 -30.44
C ALA A 136 -32.33 1.78 -29.90
N SER A 137 -32.56 2.29 -28.69
CA SER A 137 -33.91 2.39 -28.12
C SER A 137 -34.81 3.33 -28.94
N HIS A 138 -34.26 4.41 -29.48
CA HIS A 138 -34.98 5.34 -30.35
C HIS A 138 -35.29 4.72 -31.72
N GLU A 139 -34.32 4.07 -32.34
CA GLU A 139 -34.48 3.40 -33.63
C GLU A 139 -35.48 2.23 -33.56
N LEU A 140 -35.55 1.51 -32.44
CA LEU A 140 -36.52 0.43 -32.23
C LEU A 140 -37.92 0.92 -31.85
N ARG A 141 -38.05 2.06 -31.17
CA ARG A 141 -39.36 2.57 -30.72
C ARG A 141 -40.31 2.88 -31.89
N THR A 142 -39.78 3.51 -32.94
CA THR A 142 -40.55 3.89 -34.14
C THR A 142 -41.17 2.68 -34.87
N PRO A 143 -40.39 1.68 -35.29
CA PRO A 143 -40.92 0.50 -35.98
C PRO A 143 -41.85 -0.32 -35.10
N LEU A 144 -41.57 -0.44 -33.78
CA LEU A 144 -42.50 -1.09 -32.85
C LEU A 144 -43.83 -0.35 -32.72
N ALA A 145 -43.84 0.98 -32.77
CA ALA A 145 -45.06 1.77 -32.76
C ALA A 145 -45.89 1.57 -34.05
N ILE A 146 -45.23 1.46 -35.20
CA ILE A 146 -45.88 1.16 -36.49
C ILE A 146 -46.49 -0.25 -36.46
N LEU A 147 -45.71 -1.25 -36.06
CA LEU A 147 -46.18 -2.63 -35.88
C LEU A 147 -47.42 -2.70 -35.00
N LYS A 148 -47.40 -1.99 -33.86
CA LYS A 148 -48.55 -1.93 -32.96
C LYS A 148 -49.77 -1.28 -33.63
N ALA A 149 -49.59 -0.17 -34.32
CA ALA A 149 -50.68 0.51 -35.01
C ALA A 149 -51.33 -0.37 -36.09
N GLU A 150 -50.52 -1.09 -36.87
CA GLU A 150 -51.01 -2.01 -37.92
C GLU A 150 -51.74 -3.22 -37.34
N VAL A 151 -51.27 -3.77 -36.23
CA VAL A 151 -51.96 -4.83 -35.49
C VAL A 151 -53.30 -4.34 -34.93
N ASP A 152 -53.32 -3.15 -34.31
CA ASP A 152 -54.55 -2.54 -33.80
C ASP A 152 -55.55 -2.29 -34.94
N LEU A 153 -55.04 -1.88 -36.11
CA LEU A 153 -55.83 -1.66 -37.32
C LEU A 153 -56.43 -2.98 -37.86
N ALA A 154 -55.63 -4.04 -37.92
CA ALA A 154 -56.06 -5.37 -38.36
C ALA A 154 -57.12 -6.00 -37.44
N LEU A 155 -57.05 -5.71 -36.13
CA LEU A 155 -58.02 -6.19 -35.13
C LEU A 155 -59.32 -5.37 -35.08
N SER A 156 -59.38 -4.22 -35.77
CA SER A 156 -60.58 -3.37 -35.81
C SER A 156 -61.73 -4.04 -36.57
N ARG A 157 -62.97 -3.92 -36.04
CA ARG A 157 -64.16 -4.52 -36.65
C ARG A 157 -64.55 -3.79 -37.94
N GLY A 158 -64.98 -4.54 -38.96
CA GLY A 158 -65.55 -4.01 -40.20
C GLY A 158 -64.57 -3.89 -41.37
N ARG A 159 -63.39 -4.54 -41.30
CA ARG A 159 -62.40 -4.56 -42.38
C ARG A 159 -62.73 -5.56 -43.48
N SER A 160 -62.41 -5.16 -44.71
CA SER A 160 -62.40 -6.04 -45.87
C SER A 160 -61.19 -6.99 -45.84
N PRO A 161 -61.27 -8.17 -46.47
CA PRO A 161 -60.15 -9.10 -46.58
C PRO A 161 -58.88 -8.44 -47.17
N SER A 162 -59.05 -7.55 -48.16
CA SER A 162 -57.95 -6.82 -48.79
C SER A 162 -57.20 -5.88 -47.83
N GLU A 163 -57.92 -5.21 -46.93
CA GLU A 163 -57.28 -4.32 -45.95
C GLU A 163 -56.52 -5.11 -44.89
N LEU A 164 -57.03 -6.28 -44.49
CA LEU A 164 -56.34 -7.18 -43.58
C LEU A 164 -55.06 -7.74 -44.21
N THR A 165 -55.09 -8.13 -45.49
CA THR A 165 -53.90 -8.57 -46.23
C THR A 165 -52.86 -7.46 -46.33
N ALA A 166 -53.27 -6.21 -46.56
CA ALA A 166 -52.36 -5.07 -46.61
C ALA A 166 -51.68 -4.79 -45.25
N ALA A 167 -52.44 -4.81 -44.15
CA ALA A 167 -51.90 -4.63 -42.81
C ALA A 167 -50.91 -5.74 -42.43
N LEU A 168 -51.21 -7.01 -42.77
CA LEU A 168 -50.30 -8.14 -42.55
C LEU A 168 -49.02 -8.04 -43.38
N ALA A 169 -49.11 -7.56 -44.62
CA ALA A 169 -47.93 -7.31 -45.46
C ALA A 169 -47.05 -6.20 -44.88
N SER A 170 -47.64 -5.10 -44.39
CA SER A 170 -46.95 -4.00 -43.69
C SER A 170 -46.22 -4.50 -42.43
N VAL A 171 -46.90 -5.32 -41.61
CA VAL A 171 -46.32 -5.98 -40.42
C VAL A 171 -45.13 -6.87 -40.78
N ALA A 172 -45.23 -7.66 -41.85
CA ALA A 172 -44.15 -8.52 -42.30
C ALA A 172 -42.94 -7.71 -42.76
N GLU A 173 -43.15 -6.64 -43.52
CA GLU A 173 -42.08 -5.76 -44.00
C GLU A 173 -41.34 -5.05 -42.85
N GLU A 174 -42.07 -4.54 -41.85
CA GLU A 174 -41.44 -3.91 -40.68
C GLU A 174 -40.71 -4.93 -39.79
N THR A 175 -41.22 -6.16 -39.71
CA THR A 175 -40.54 -7.25 -38.99
C THR A 175 -39.23 -7.63 -39.68
N ASP A 176 -39.23 -7.76 -41.02
CA ASP A 176 -38.01 -8.02 -41.79
C ASP A 176 -36.99 -6.88 -41.63
N ARG A 177 -37.46 -5.63 -41.53
CA ARG A 177 -36.60 -4.47 -41.27
C ARG A 177 -35.97 -4.52 -39.88
N LEU A 178 -36.73 -4.90 -38.85
CA LEU A 178 -36.22 -5.08 -37.48
C LEU A 178 -35.21 -6.22 -37.38
N VAL A 179 -35.43 -7.35 -38.07
CA VAL A 179 -34.47 -8.47 -38.12
C VAL A 179 -33.14 -8.00 -38.72
N ARG A 180 -33.18 -7.28 -39.86
CA ARG A 180 -31.97 -6.71 -40.46
C ARG A 180 -31.23 -5.73 -39.55
N LEU A 181 -31.95 -4.97 -38.73
CA LEU A 181 -31.33 -4.06 -37.74
C LEU A 181 -30.68 -4.80 -36.58
N ALA A 182 -31.20 -5.97 -36.19
CA ALA A 182 -30.65 -6.78 -35.10
C ALA A 182 -29.41 -7.60 -35.52
N ASP A 183 -29.24 -7.87 -36.81
CA ASP A 183 -28.11 -8.61 -37.38
C ASP A 183 -26.87 -7.73 -37.69
N LEU A 184 -26.95 -6.41 -37.44
CA LEU A 184 -25.87 -5.43 -37.61
C LEU A 184 -25.05 -5.25 -36.31
#